data_AF-A0A4Y4X6P8-F1
#
_entry.id   AF-A0A4Y4X6P8-F1
#
_cell.length_a   1.000
_cell.length_b   1.000
_cell.length_c   1.000
_cell.angle_alpha   90.00
_cell.angle_beta   90.00
_cell.angle_gamma   90.00
#
_symmetry.space_group_name_H-M   'P 1'
#
loop_
_entity.id
_entity.type
_entity.pdbx_description
1 polymer ?
#
loop_
_entity_poly.entity_id
_entity_poly.type
_entity_poly.pdbx_seq_one_letter_code
_entity_poly.pdbx_strand_id
1 'polypeptide(L)'
;IDPTTAIPTYCLKGKREVLMGFSQNGGMVELPHLKFDHQFLESLGFNLKEIIPFMLLSAPSVPFEFLCFIDTPGYNPGNQGYTGGDKEASKESLKHAKHILWFISCECGDLHKDDLEFLQELYEEGKQVFIVLSRADRRAKSQLEEVAIKIRETLKDHGIEFLGICAYSATRYQEYKEFSEKSHVFDSLEKFLMKLNQRSEKQNEILSVLYEVHLMYEKAIEQDANRFKRYQSELHSVGLDLMQKGFDDFSDKIFRRIEILKKEFAEQEKTKRENLARLNEV
;
A
#
# COMPACT_ATOMS: atom_id res chain seq x y z
N ILE A 1 16.07 20.40 -13.49
CA ILE A 1 15.15 19.82 -12.49
C ILE A 1 16.07 19.42 -11.36
N ASP A 2 15.97 20.09 -10.23
CA ASP A 2 16.70 19.67 -9.03
C ASP A 2 16.02 18.41 -8.51
N PRO A 3 16.77 17.38 -8.10
CA PRO A 3 16.18 16.15 -7.60
C PRO A 3 15.47 16.40 -6.28
N THR A 4 14.19 16.01 -6.20
CA THR A 4 13.32 16.36 -5.06
C THR A 4 12.96 15.16 -4.17
N THR A 5 13.12 13.93 -4.63
CA THR A 5 12.70 12.74 -3.86
C THR A 5 13.92 12.07 -3.25
N ALA A 6 13.98 12.05 -1.93
CA ALA A 6 15.09 11.45 -1.17
C ALA A 6 14.67 10.19 -0.38
N ILE A 7 13.39 10.09 -0.01
CA ILE A 7 12.81 8.95 0.72
C ILE A 7 11.74 8.31 -0.19
N PRO A 8 11.78 6.98 -0.41
CA PRO A 8 10.79 6.30 -1.23
C PRO A 8 9.39 6.51 -0.67
N THR A 9 8.48 6.94 -1.54
CA THR A 9 7.11 7.29 -1.16
C THR A 9 6.11 6.40 -1.90
N TYR A 10 5.40 5.58 -1.14
CA TYR A 10 4.33 4.73 -1.62
C TYR A 10 3.05 5.56 -1.73
N CYS A 11 2.43 5.62 -2.91
CA CYS A 11 1.20 6.35 -3.15
C CYS A 11 0.08 5.37 -3.51
N LEU A 12 -1.02 5.43 -2.79
CA LEU A 12 -2.17 4.54 -3.01
C LEU A 12 -3.51 5.23 -2.75
N LYS A 13 -4.58 4.60 -3.23
CA LYS A 13 -5.95 5.03 -2.96
C LYS A 13 -6.28 4.92 -1.48
N GLY A 14 -6.72 6.01 -0.88
CA GLY A 14 -7.27 5.98 0.47
C GLY A 14 -8.47 6.87 0.69
N LYS A 15 -9.03 6.83 1.91
CA LYS A 15 -10.26 7.53 2.28
C LYS A 15 -10.04 9.03 2.54
N ARG A 16 -8.83 9.41 2.98
CA ARG A 16 -8.42 10.80 3.20
C ARG A 16 -6.99 11.01 2.74
N GLU A 17 -6.66 12.26 2.45
CA GLU A 17 -5.29 12.65 2.14
C GLU A 17 -4.45 12.66 3.42
N VAL A 18 -3.43 11.81 3.49
CA VAL A 18 -2.52 11.72 4.64
C VAL A 18 -1.17 11.18 4.19
N LEU A 19 -0.10 11.80 4.69
CA LEU A 19 1.26 11.32 4.55
C LEU A 19 1.70 10.70 5.88
N MET A 20 2.10 9.44 5.83
CA MET A 20 2.55 8.68 7.00
C MET A 20 4.02 8.30 6.83
N GLY A 21 4.83 8.60 7.83
CA GLY A 21 6.19 8.09 7.96
C GLY A 21 6.19 6.79 8.75
N PHE A 22 6.94 5.80 8.28
CA PHE A 22 7.13 4.53 8.97
C PHE A 22 8.57 4.38 9.43
N SER A 23 8.77 4.00 10.67
CA SER A 23 10.09 3.75 11.23
C SER A 23 10.55 2.30 11.05
N GLN A 24 11.85 2.06 11.16
CA GLN A 24 12.44 0.72 11.11
C GLN A 24 11.86 -0.24 12.16
N ASN A 25 11.38 0.31 13.29
CA ASN A 25 10.81 -0.47 14.39
C ASN A 25 9.27 -0.63 14.28
N GLY A 26 8.68 -0.28 13.14
CA GLY A 26 7.23 -0.38 12.91
C GLY A 26 6.40 0.75 13.51
N GLY A 27 7.04 1.83 14.00
CA GLY A 27 6.34 3.03 14.45
C GLY A 27 5.75 3.79 13.26
N MET A 28 4.58 4.39 13.45
CA MET A 28 3.88 5.15 12.41
C MET A 28 3.59 6.57 12.91
N VAL A 29 3.88 7.58 12.09
CA VAL A 29 3.62 8.99 12.41
C VAL A 29 2.97 9.71 11.23
N GLU A 30 1.93 10.48 11.50
CA GLU A 30 1.32 11.38 10.52
C GLU A 30 2.18 12.65 10.36
N LEU A 31 2.56 12.97 9.12
CA LEU A 31 3.48 14.06 8.82
C LEU A 31 2.73 15.31 8.35
N PRO A 32 2.98 16.50 8.92
CA PRO A 32 2.09 17.66 8.82
C PRO A 32 2.08 18.43 7.47
N HIS A 33 2.96 18.17 6.49
CA HIS A 33 2.82 18.46 5.04
C HIS A 33 4.12 18.21 4.24
N LEU A 34 4.00 18.21 2.91
CA LEU A 34 4.61 17.26 1.95
C LEU A 34 6.07 17.45 1.47
N LYS A 35 6.78 18.53 1.81
CA LYS A 35 8.09 18.78 1.17
C LYS A 35 9.26 18.24 1.98
N PHE A 36 9.50 16.92 1.84
CA PHE A 36 10.74 16.26 2.25
C PHE A 36 11.75 16.26 1.10
N ASP A 37 12.04 17.45 0.57
CA ASP A 37 13.09 17.58 -0.44
C ASP A 37 14.48 17.48 0.19
N HIS A 38 15.50 17.29 -0.66
CA HIS A 38 16.88 17.16 -0.19
C HIS A 38 17.33 18.34 0.68
N GLN A 39 16.88 19.56 0.37
CA GLN A 39 17.26 20.76 1.11
C GLN A 39 16.67 20.76 2.53
N PHE A 40 15.40 20.35 2.68
CA PHE A 40 14.79 20.18 4.01
C PHE A 40 15.51 19.10 4.81
N LEU A 41 15.83 17.97 4.19
CA LEU A 41 16.50 16.86 4.87
C LEU A 41 17.91 17.21 5.35
N GLU A 42 18.69 17.93 4.54
CA GLU A 42 20.02 18.42 4.95
C GLU A 42 19.92 19.41 6.13
N SER A 43 18.85 20.21 6.20
CA SER A 43 18.65 21.19 7.27
C SER A 43 18.41 20.57 8.66
N LEU A 44 17.98 19.30 8.73
CA LEU A 44 17.63 18.64 10.00
C LEU A 44 18.85 18.33 10.88
N GLY A 45 20.05 18.29 10.32
CA GLY A 45 21.28 17.94 11.04
C GLY A 45 21.37 16.46 11.45
N PHE A 46 20.44 15.62 10.98
CA PHE A 46 20.44 14.17 11.12
C PHE A 46 19.81 13.50 9.88
N ASN A 47 20.14 12.24 9.64
CA ASN A 47 19.65 11.49 8.49
C ASN A 47 18.23 10.96 8.74
N LEU A 48 17.22 11.67 8.23
CA LEU A 48 15.82 11.24 8.39
C LEU A 48 15.56 9.85 7.77
N LYS A 49 16.32 9.42 6.76
CA LYS A 49 16.15 8.10 6.12
C LYS A 49 16.42 6.94 7.10
N GLU A 50 17.26 7.15 8.11
CA GLU A 50 17.53 6.14 9.15
C GLU A 50 16.33 5.97 10.10
N ILE A 51 15.58 7.06 10.31
CA ILE A 51 14.43 7.09 11.22
C ILE A 51 13.14 6.72 10.49
N ILE A 52 12.97 7.22 9.26
CA ILE A 52 11.81 7.05 8.38
C ILE A 52 12.31 6.51 7.03
N PRO A 53 12.56 5.20 6.90
CA PRO A 53 13.05 4.60 5.67
C PRO A 53 12.09 4.71 4.48
N PHE A 54 10.78 4.84 4.74
CA PHE A 54 9.78 5.02 3.68
C PHE A 54 8.56 5.80 4.18
N MET A 55 7.85 6.38 3.22
CA MET A 55 6.60 7.11 3.46
C MET A 55 5.43 6.50 2.71
N LEU A 56 4.22 6.69 3.22
CA LEU A 56 2.97 6.27 2.60
C LEU A 56 2.06 7.50 2.44
N LEU A 57 1.79 7.87 1.19
CA LEU A 57 0.78 8.83 0.81
C LEU A 57 -0.52 8.10 0.47
N SER A 58 -1.51 8.22 1.34
CA SER A 58 -2.89 7.84 1.06
C SER A 58 -3.60 9.06 0.49
N ALA A 59 -4.21 8.96 -0.70
CA ALA A 59 -4.95 10.06 -1.29
C ALA A 59 -6.26 9.60 -1.99
N PRO A 60 -7.41 10.27 -1.75
CA PRO A 60 -8.66 9.96 -2.44
C PRO A 60 -8.63 10.30 -3.93
N SER A 61 -7.71 11.15 -4.38
CA SER A 61 -7.57 11.57 -5.77
C SER A 61 -6.92 10.52 -6.66
N VAL A 62 -6.21 9.53 -6.10
CA VAL A 62 -5.63 8.42 -6.88
C VAL A 62 -6.77 7.66 -7.58
N PRO A 63 -6.69 7.43 -8.90
CA PRO A 63 -7.80 6.80 -9.63
C PRO A 63 -7.77 5.26 -9.58
N PHE A 64 -6.68 4.66 -9.10
CA PHE A 64 -6.46 3.22 -9.10
C PHE A 64 -6.58 2.64 -7.69
N GLU A 65 -7.58 1.81 -7.45
CA GLU A 65 -7.88 1.23 -6.14
C GLU A 65 -6.87 0.15 -5.69
N PHE A 66 -6.36 -0.66 -6.63
CA PHE A 66 -5.52 -1.82 -6.35
C PHE A 66 -4.06 -1.62 -6.73
N LEU A 67 -3.69 -0.44 -7.22
CA LEU A 67 -2.30 -0.10 -7.53
C LEU A 67 -1.67 0.75 -6.43
N CYS A 68 -0.40 0.46 -6.17
CA CYS A 68 0.48 1.30 -5.37
C CYS A 68 1.63 1.77 -6.26
N PHE A 69 1.79 3.08 -6.35
CA PHE A 69 2.91 3.71 -7.06
C PHE A 69 4.03 3.96 -6.07
N ILE A 70 5.26 3.62 -6.44
CA ILE A 70 6.44 3.88 -5.62
C ILE A 70 7.18 5.03 -6.30
N ASP A 71 7.12 6.21 -5.71
CA ASP A 71 8.01 7.30 -6.11
C ASP A 71 9.39 7.03 -5.50
N THR A 72 10.32 6.61 -6.35
CA THR A 72 11.70 6.31 -5.94
C THR A 72 12.54 7.58 -5.97
N PRO A 73 13.59 7.67 -5.12
CA PRO A 73 14.64 8.65 -5.34
C PRO A 73 15.17 8.60 -6.78
N GLY A 74 15.61 9.75 -7.29
CA GLY A 74 16.01 9.83 -8.68
C GLY A 74 17.20 8.91 -8.99
N TYR A 75 17.05 8.05 -9.99
CA TYR A 75 18.20 7.42 -10.63
C TYR A 75 18.72 8.40 -11.69
N ASN A 76 19.85 9.06 -11.45
CA ASN A 76 20.47 9.92 -12.45
C ASN A 76 21.91 9.44 -12.72
N PRO A 77 22.19 8.79 -13.87
CA PRO A 77 23.53 8.32 -14.19
C PRO A 77 24.52 9.45 -14.53
N GLY A 78 24.04 10.66 -14.80
CA GLY A 78 24.88 11.81 -15.14
C GLY A 78 25.20 12.71 -13.95
N ASN A 79 26.34 12.51 -13.28
CA ASN A 79 27.16 13.49 -12.52
C ASN A 79 26.47 14.63 -11.73
N GLN A 80 25.25 14.47 -11.25
CA GLN A 80 24.52 15.48 -10.46
C GLN A 80 24.44 15.09 -8.97
N GLY A 81 25.60 14.83 -8.36
CA GLY A 81 25.72 14.78 -6.90
C GLY A 81 25.00 13.64 -6.18
N TYR A 82 24.50 12.63 -6.91
CA TYR A 82 23.92 11.44 -6.29
C TYR A 82 24.98 10.62 -5.58
N THR A 83 24.76 10.36 -4.30
CA THR A 83 25.61 9.47 -3.51
C THR A 83 25.26 8.02 -3.83
N GLY A 84 26.21 7.08 -3.70
CA GLY A 84 25.96 5.65 -3.96
C GLY A 84 24.67 5.13 -3.27
N GLY A 85 24.39 5.64 -2.07
CA GLY A 85 23.21 5.29 -1.27
C GLY A 85 21.86 5.49 -1.97
N ASP A 86 21.73 6.44 -2.89
CA ASP A 86 20.47 6.67 -3.62
C ASP A 86 20.23 5.60 -4.71
N LYS A 87 21.32 5.02 -5.26
CA LYS A 87 21.26 3.89 -6.20
C LYS A 87 20.88 2.60 -5.47
N GLU A 88 21.45 2.35 -4.30
CA GLU A 88 21.07 1.19 -3.47
C GLU A 88 19.61 1.28 -2.98
N ALA A 89 19.18 2.45 -2.50
CA ALA A 89 17.80 2.67 -2.05
C ALA A 89 16.76 2.50 -3.19
N SER A 90 17.12 2.95 -4.39
CA SER A 90 16.30 2.73 -5.59
C SER A 90 16.23 1.24 -5.93
N LYS A 91 17.37 0.52 -5.92
CA LYS A 91 17.39 -0.94 -6.15
C LYS A 91 16.56 -1.71 -5.12
N GLU A 92 16.64 -1.34 -3.84
CA GLU A 92 15.84 -1.98 -2.79
C GLU A 92 14.34 -1.75 -2.99
N SER A 93 13.94 -0.52 -3.32
CA SER A 93 12.54 -0.19 -3.62
C SER A 93 12.02 -0.94 -4.87
N LEU A 94 12.87 -1.09 -5.88
CA LEU A 94 12.57 -1.80 -7.12
C LEU A 94 12.40 -3.31 -6.91
N LYS A 95 13.02 -3.92 -5.88
CA LYS A 95 12.79 -5.35 -5.55
C LYS A 95 11.31 -5.63 -5.27
N HIS A 96 10.60 -4.69 -4.67
CA HIS A 96 9.18 -4.85 -4.32
C HIS A 96 8.22 -4.55 -5.49
N ALA A 97 8.69 -3.91 -6.56
CA ALA A 97 7.88 -3.61 -7.73
C ALA A 97 7.85 -4.79 -8.72
N LYS A 98 6.65 -5.11 -9.23
CA LYS A 98 6.47 -6.10 -10.31
C LYS A 98 6.53 -5.45 -11.70
N HIS A 99 5.98 -4.25 -11.80
CA HIS A 99 5.91 -3.46 -13.03
C HIS A 99 6.66 -2.15 -12.85
N ILE A 100 7.48 -1.77 -13.82
CA ILE A 100 8.30 -0.57 -13.79
C ILE A 100 7.82 0.39 -14.89
N LEU A 101 7.55 1.64 -14.52
CA LEU A 101 7.39 2.73 -15.49
C LEU A 101 8.76 3.39 -15.69
N TRP A 102 9.37 3.20 -16.85
CA TRP A 102 10.71 3.73 -17.14
C TRP A 102 10.60 5.03 -17.93
N PHE A 103 11.00 6.14 -17.32
CA PHE A 103 10.87 7.47 -17.92
C PHE A 103 12.11 7.83 -18.73
N ILE A 104 11.91 8.11 -20.03
CA ILE A 104 12.96 8.60 -20.94
C ILE A 104 12.54 9.98 -21.43
N SER A 105 13.45 10.95 -21.45
CA SER A 105 13.14 12.26 -22.04
C SER A 105 13.12 12.16 -23.57
N CYS A 106 12.06 12.65 -24.22
CA CYS A 106 12.02 12.71 -25.69
C CYS A 106 13.08 13.67 -26.29
N GLU A 107 13.77 14.43 -25.45
CA GLU A 107 14.83 15.33 -25.87
C GLU A 107 16.15 14.57 -26.13
N CYS A 108 16.38 13.45 -25.45
CA CYS A 108 17.61 12.65 -25.55
C CYS A 108 17.76 11.95 -26.91
N GLY A 109 16.65 11.76 -27.65
CA GLY A 109 16.65 11.20 -29.00
C GLY A 109 17.02 9.71 -29.12
N ASP A 110 17.60 9.12 -28.07
CA ASP A 110 17.96 7.70 -27.97
C ASP A 110 18.09 7.26 -26.49
N LEU A 111 18.20 5.95 -26.28
CA LEU A 111 18.57 5.34 -24.99
C LEU A 111 20.05 5.58 -24.67
N HIS A 112 20.34 6.08 -23.47
CA HIS A 112 21.73 6.14 -23.00
C HIS A 112 22.25 4.74 -22.67
N LYS A 113 23.57 4.53 -22.75
CA LYS A 113 24.20 3.25 -22.41
C LYS A 113 23.84 2.79 -20.99
N ASP A 114 23.83 3.73 -20.05
CA ASP A 114 23.50 3.45 -18.65
C ASP A 114 22.02 3.09 -18.46
N ASP A 115 21.11 3.66 -19.25
CA ASP A 115 19.69 3.26 -19.22
C ASP A 115 19.53 1.82 -19.72
N LEU A 116 20.27 1.48 -20.78
CA LEU A 116 20.24 0.16 -21.37
C LEU A 116 20.80 -0.91 -20.43
N GLU A 117 21.91 -0.64 -19.74
CA GLU A 117 22.47 -1.54 -18.72
C GLU A 117 21.46 -1.79 -17.59
N PHE A 118 20.72 -0.76 -17.15
CA PHE A 118 19.70 -0.91 -16.11
C PHE A 118 18.47 -1.67 -16.57
N LEU A 119 17.99 -1.40 -17.79
CA LEU A 119 16.88 -2.13 -18.38
C LEU A 119 17.22 -3.61 -18.55
N GLN A 120 18.49 -3.93 -18.87
CA GLN A 120 18.99 -5.30 -18.91
C GLN A 120 18.95 -5.96 -17.52
N GLU A 121 19.48 -5.29 -16.48
CA GLU A 121 19.40 -5.79 -15.10
C GLU A 121 17.96 -6.07 -14.66
N LEU A 122 17.04 -5.13 -14.91
CA LEU A 122 15.62 -5.27 -14.57
C LEU A 122 14.98 -6.45 -15.32
N TYR A 123 15.33 -6.64 -16.59
CA TYR A 123 14.82 -7.76 -17.40
C TYR A 123 15.32 -9.11 -16.85
N GLU A 124 16.59 -9.21 -16.48
CA GLU A 124 17.17 -10.42 -15.87
C GLU A 124 16.55 -10.75 -14.50
N GLU A 125 16.13 -9.73 -13.75
CA GLU A 125 15.35 -9.88 -12.52
C GLU A 125 13.86 -10.25 -12.76
N GLY A 126 13.44 -10.41 -14.03
CA GLY A 126 12.07 -10.75 -14.41
C GLY A 126 11.07 -9.61 -14.24
N LYS A 127 11.55 -8.36 -14.19
CA LYS A 127 10.70 -7.16 -14.05
C LYS A 127 10.06 -6.83 -15.39
N GLN A 128 8.80 -6.41 -15.35
CA GLN A 128 8.06 -6.05 -16.56
C GLN A 128 8.08 -4.53 -16.73
N VAL A 129 8.73 -4.04 -17.78
CA VAL A 129 8.95 -2.60 -17.99
C VAL A 129 7.95 -2.02 -19.00
N PHE A 130 7.42 -0.84 -18.72
CA PHE A 130 6.66 -0.01 -19.65
C PHE A 130 7.39 1.33 -19.84
N ILE A 131 7.68 1.70 -21.08
CA ILE A 131 8.46 2.91 -21.39
C ILE A 131 7.54 4.13 -21.46
N VAL A 132 7.96 5.22 -20.82
CA VAL A 132 7.25 6.50 -20.83
C VAL A 132 8.16 7.57 -21.43
N LEU A 133 7.86 8.02 -22.65
CA LEU A 133 8.50 9.18 -23.25
C LEU A 133 7.95 10.46 -22.60
N SER A 134 8.72 10.98 -21.65
CA SER A 134 8.43 12.21 -20.93
C SER A 134 8.72 13.45 -21.77
N ARG A 135 8.14 14.59 -21.37
CA ARG A 135 8.28 15.91 -22.01
C ARG A 135 7.81 15.94 -23.47
N ALA A 136 6.82 15.11 -23.81
CA ALA A 136 6.31 14.99 -25.18
C ALA A 136 5.83 16.32 -25.79
N ASP A 137 5.52 17.34 -24.97
CA ASP A 137 5.19 18.70 -25.43
C ASP A 137 6.35 19.47 -26.09
N ARG A 138 7.58 18.95 -26.03
CA ARG A 138 8.79 19.57 -26.60
C ARG A 138 9.10 19.16 -28.04
N ARG A 139 8.41 18.14 -28.57
CA ARG A 139 8.66 17.58 -29.91
C ARG A 139 7.36 17.50 -30.71
N ALA A 140 7.48 17.54 -32.04
CA ALA A 140 6.36 17.26 -32.92
C ALA A 140 6.03 15.75 -32.93
N LYS A 141 4.81 15.39 -33.34
CA LYS A 141 4.36 13.98 -33.39
C LYS A 141 5.34 13.08 -34.15
N SER A 142 5.75 13.46 -35.36
CA SER A 142 6.64 12.66 -36.19
C SER A 142 7.98 12.38 -35.52
N GLN A 143 8.53 13.39 -34.81
CA GLN A 143 9.78 13.24 -34.08
C GLN A 143 9.62 12.31 -32.86
N LEU A 144 8.47 12.35 -32.19
CA LEU A 144 8.19 11.40 -31.10
C LEU A 144 8.09 9.97 -31.62
N GLU A 145 7.45 9.77 -32.79
CA GLU A 145 7.38 8.46 -33.44
C GLU A 145 8.75 7.93 -33.84
N GLU A 146 9.61 8.78 -34.43
CA GLU A 146 11.01 8.43 -34.74
C GLU A 146 11.78 7.99 -33.51
N VAL A 147 11.70 8.76 -32.41
CA VAL A 147 12.38 8.41 -31.13
C VAL A 147 11.83 7.11 -30.56
N ALA A 148 10.50 6.93 -30.58
CA ALA A 148 9.88 5.71 -30.08
C ALA A 148 10.29 4.47 -30.90
N ILE A 149 10.28 4.56 -32.24
CA ILE A 149 10.73 3.48 -33.13
C ILE A 149 12.18 3.12 -32.82
N LYS A 150 13.06 4.12 -32.71
CA LYS A 150 14.47 3.90 -32.39
C LYS A 150 14.66 3.17 -31.07
N ILE A 151 13.94 3.59 -30.02
CA ILE A 151 14.00 2.93 -28.70
C ILE A 151 13.50 1.50 -28.79
N ARG A 152 12.41 1.24 -29.52
CA ARG A 152 11.89 -0.12 -29.72
C ARG A 152 12.91 -1.01 -30.43
N GLU A 153 13.57 -0.49 -31.47
CA GLU A 153 14.63 -1.19 -32.21
C GLU A 153 15.83 -1.48 -31.31
N THR A 154 16.34 -0.48 -30.59
CA THR A 154 17.46 -0.65 -29.65
C THR A 154 17.16 -1.72 -28.60
N LEU A 155 15.99 -1.70 -27.96
CA LEU A 155 15.63 -2.71 -26.96
C LEU A 155 15.52 -4.11 -27.57
N LYS A 156 14.95 -4.21 -28.78
CA LYS A 156 14.83 -5.48 -29.50
C LYS A 156 16.19 -6.06 -29.89
N ASP A 157 17.12 -5.23 -30.35
CA ASP A 157 18.47 -5.64 -30.72
C ASP A 157 19.27 -6.17 -29.52
N HIS A 158 18.93 -5.71 -28.31
CA HIS A 158 19.51 -6.20 -27.05
C HIS A 158 18.70 -7.33 -26.41
N GLY A 159 17.61 -7.79 -27.04
CA GLY A 159 16.77 -8.87 -26.52
C GLY A 159 15.96 -8.52 -25.28
N ILE A 160 15.74 -7.23 -25.01
CA ILE A 160 14.99 -6.74 -23.85
C ILE A 160 13.51 -6.63 -24.23
N GLU A 161 12.66 -7.43 -23.59
CA GLU A 161 11.20 -7.33 -23.77
C GLU A 161 10.61 -6.22 -22.89
N PHE A 162 9.63 -5.51 -23.43
CA PHE A 162 8.90 -4.44 -22.73
C PHE A 162 7.41 -4.49 -23.08
N LEU A 163 6.57 -3.96 -22.19
CA LEU A 163 5.11 -4.05 -22.25
C LEU A 163 4.46 -3.02 -23.19
N GLY A 164 5.16 -1.93 -23.46
CA GLY A 164 4.69 -0.88 -24.34
C GLY A 164 5.47 0.43 -24.19
N ILE A 165 5.17 1.40 -25.06
CA ILE A 165 5.73 2.75 -25.01
C ILE A 165 4.63 3.80 -25.18
N CYS A 166 4.58 4.80 -24.30
CA CYS A 166 3.66 5.93 -24.45
C CYS A 166 4.40 7.27 -24.53
N ALA A 167 3.71 8.32 -24.97
CA ALA A 167 4.19 9.70 -24.93
C ALA A 167 3.36 10.52 -23.93
N TYR A 168 4.04 11.12 -22.94
CA TYR A 168 3.41 11.82 -21.83
C TYR A 168 3.98 13.22 -21.63
N SER A 169 3.11 14.20 -21.39
CA SER A 169 3.51 15.54 -20.96
C SER A 169 3.03 15.80 -19.54
N ALA A 170 4.00 15.94 -18.62
CA ALA A 170 3.72 16.37 -17.26
C ALA A 170 3.19 17.82 -17.21
N THR A 171 3.67 18.70 -18.09
CA THR A 171 3.20 20.10 -18.18
C THR A 171 1.72 20.19 -18.53
N ARG A 172 1.25 19.28 -19.39
CA ARG A 172 -0.15 19.23 -19.84
C ARG A 172 -1.01 18.23 -19.06
N TYR A 173 -0.43 17.51 -18.10
CA TYR A 173 -1.10 16.45 -17.33
C TYR A 173 -1.86 15.43 -18.20
N GLN A 174 -1.31 15.09 -19.37
CA GLN A 174 -1.99 14.18 -20.29
C GLN A 174 -1.03 13.34 -21.13
N GLU A 175 -1.45 12.11 -21.39
CA GLU A 175 -0.97 11.31 -22.50
C GLU A 175 -1.45 11.96 -23.81
N TYR A 176 -0.62 11.94 -24.84
CA TYR A 176 -1.08 12.29 -26.18
C TYR A 176 -1.91 11.13 -26.75
N LYS A 177 -3.16 10.97 -26.26
CA LYS A 177 -4.08 9.88 -26.61
C LYS A 177 -4.32 9.73 -28.12
N GLU A 178 -4.28 10.84 -28.85
CA GLU A 178 -4.36 10.81 -30.32
C GLU A 178 -3.22 10.02 -30.99
N PHE A 179 -2.10 9.81 -30.29
CA PHE A 179 -1.00 9.00 -30.78
C PHE A 179 -1.24 7.52 -30.50
N SER A 180 -1.69 7.13 -29.31
CA SER A 180 -1.98 5.73 -28.99
C SER A 180 -3.24 5.18 -29.68
N GLU A 181 -4.18 6.04 -30.10
CA GLU A 181 -5.37 5.61 -30.85
C GLU A 181 -5.17 5.56 -32.39
N LYS A 182 -4.23 6.35 -32.94
CA LYS A 182 -4.04 6.51 -34.39
C LYS A 182 -2.66 6.04 -34.89
N SER A 183 -1.72 5.72 -34.00
CA SER A 183 -0.37 5.27 -34.36
C SER A 183 -0.14 3.86 -33.83
N HIS A 184 0.35 2.97 -34.69
CA HIS A 184 0.75 1.61 -34.28
C HIS A 184 2.03 1.60 -33.43
N VAL A 185 2.65 2.76 -33.21
CA VAL A 185 3.92 2.90 -32.48
C VAL A 185 3.70 3.05 -30.97
N PHE A 186 2.59 3.65 -30.54
CA PHE A 186 2.35 4.00 -29.14
C PHE A 186 1.26 3.16 -28.50
N ASP A 187 1.50 2.78 -27.25
CA ASP A 187 0.58 2.08 -26.37
C ASP A 187 -0.06 3.06 -25.38
N SER A 188 -1.27 2.73 -24.92
CA SER A 188 -1.96 3.57 -23.93
C SER A 188 -1.52 3.20 -22.51
N LEU A 189 -0.97 4.19 -21.79
CA LEU A 189 -0.58 4.04 -20.39
C LEU A 189 -1.81 3.84 -19.50
N GLU A 190 -2.89 4.57 -19.77
CA GLU A 190 -4.15 4.42 -19.04
C GLU A 190 -4.71 3.00 -19.14
N LYS A 191 -4.80 2.44 -20.35
CA LYS A 191 -5.27 1.06 -20.56
C LYS A 191 -4.36 0.04 -19.88
N PHE A 192 -3.04 0.24 -19.95
CA PHE A 192 -2.07 -0.58 -19.26
C PHE A 192 -2.30 -0.58 -17.74
N LEU A 193 -2.39 0.60 -17.11
CA LEU A 193 -2.64 0.72 -15.68
C LEU A 193 -4.01 0.18 -15.27
N MET A 194 -5.07 0.41 -16.06
CA MET A 194 -6.39 -0.18 -15.81
C MET A 194 -6.36 -1.71 -15.84
N LYS A 195 -5.60 -2.30 -16.77
CA LYS A 195 -5.42 -3.76 -16.83
C LYS A 195 -4.73 -4.30 -15.58
N LEU A 196 -3.76 -3.56 -15.02
CA LEU A 196 -3.05 -3.93 -13.79
C LEU A 196 -3.84 -3.64 -12.51
N ASN A 197 -4.81 -2.71 -12.55
CA ASN A 197 -5.61 -2.30 -11.42
C ASN A 197 -6.67 -3.37 -11.04
N GLN A 198 -6.17 -4.52 -10.63
CA GLN A 198 -6.93 -5.68 -10.21
C GLN A 198 -6.42 -6.14 -8.85
N ARG A 199 -7.32 -6.68 -8.04
CA ARG A 199 -6.97 -7.25 -6.74
C ARG A 199 -5.99 -8.41 -6.92
N SER A 200 -4.86 -8.34 -6.23
CA SER A 200 -3.81 -9.36 -6.33
C SER A 200 -4.14 -10.61 -5.52
N GLU A 201 -3.58 -11.77 -5.91
CA GLU A 201 -3.67 -13.00 -5.12
C GLU A 201 -3.14 -12.82 -3.70
N LYS A 202 -2.00 -12.13 -3.53
CA LYS A 202 -1.44 -11.83 -2.20
C LYS A 202 -2.39 -11.00 -1.32
N GLN A 203 -3.11 -10.03 -1.90
CA GLN A 203 -4.14 -9.30 -1.16
C GLN A 203 -5.27 -10.22 -0.72
N ASN A 204 -5.66 -11.20 -1.56
CA ASN A 204 -6.66 -12.19 -1.19
C ASN A 204 -6.16 -13.11 -0.05
N GLU A 205 -4.91 -13.56 -0.10
CA GLU A 205 -4.29 -14.38 0.95
C GLU A 205 -4.22 -13.65 2.29
N ILE A 206 -3.79 -12.39 2.29
CA ILE A 206 -3.75 -11.57 3.51
C ILE A 206 -5.17 -11.38 4.05
N LEU A 207 -6.13 -11.07 3.18
CA LEU A 207 -7.53 -10.90 3.58
C LEU A 207 -8.13 -12.20 4.11
N SER A 208 -7.83 -13.37 3.53
CA SER A 208 -8.30 -14.65 4.06
C SER A 208 -7.75 -14.92 5.46
N VAL A 209 -6.47 -14.65 5.70
CA VAL A 209 -5.88 -14.78 7.04
C VAL A 209 -6.56 -13.82 8.03
N LEU A 210 -6.80 -12.57 7.63
CA LEU A 210 -7.49 -11.60 8.49
C LEU A 210 -8.92 -12.02 8.80
N TYR A 211 -9.66 -12.54 7.81
CA TYR A 211 -11.01 -13.08 8.03
C TYR A 211 -11.00 -14.30 8.96
N GLU A 212 -10.02 -15.20 8.81
CA GLU A 212 -9.88 -16.35 9.72
C GLU A 212 -9.62 -15.91 11.15
N VAL A 213 -8.69 -14.96 11.35
CA VAL A 213 -8.40 -14.39 12.67
C VAL A 213 -9.63 -13.72 13.25
N HIS A 214 -10.33 -12.91 12.46
CA HIS A 214 -11.58 -12.26 12.87
C HIS A 214 -12.63 -13.29 13.32
N LEU A 215 -12.85 -14.36 12.54
CA LEU A 215 -13.79 -15.43 12.86
C LEU A 215 -13.39 -16.20 14.13
N MET A 216 -12.09 -16.40 14.37
CA MET A 216 -11.61 -17.02 15.61
C MET A 216 -11.93 -16.16 16.83
N TYR A 217 -11.75 -14.84 16.74
CA TYR A 217 -12.12 -13.92 17.82
C TYR A 217 -13.62 -13.88 18.05
N GLU A 218 -14.41 -13.79 16.98
CA GLU A 218 -15.87 -13.81 17.03
C GLU A 218 -16.37 -15.05 17.80
N LYS A 219 -15.92 -16.24 17.38
CA LYS A 219 -16.28 -17.51 18.03
C LYS A 219 -15.83 -17.56 19.50
N ALA A 220 -14.63 -17.09 19.81
CA ALA A 220 -14.12 -17.10 21.18
C ALA A 220 -14.96 -16.19 22.10
N ILE A 221 -15.32 -14.99 21.62
CA ILE A 221 -16.15 -14.05 22.37
C ILE A 221 -17.58 -14.59 22.56
N GLU A 222 -18.17 -15.18 21.52
CA GLU A 222 -19.48 -15.83 21.59
C GLU A 222 -19.49 -17.01 22.58
N GLN A 223 -18.46 -17.85 22.54
CA GLN A 223 -18.31 -18.97 23.48
C GLN A 223 -18.24 -18.49 24.93
N ASP A 224 -17.46 -17.43 25.20
CA ASP A 224 -17.40 -16.81 26.53
C ASP A 224 -18.76 -16.26 26.97
N ALA A 225 -19.45 -15.51 26.09
CA ALA A 225 -20.77 -14.97 26.40
C ALA A 225 -21.79 -16.08 26.73
N ASN A 226 -21.82 -17.14 25.91
CA ASN A 226 -22.68 -18.29 26.13
C ASN A 226 -22.33 -19.05 27.42
N ARG A 227 -21.06 -19.09 27.79
CA ARG A 227 -20.61 -19.70 29.06
C ARG A 227 -21.12 -18.92 30.26
N PHE A 228 -21.03 -17.59 30.26
CA PHE A 228 -21.59 -16.76 31.33
C PHE A 228 -23.12 -16.84 31.42
N LYS A 229 -23.80 -16.91 30.27
CA LYS A 229 -25.24 -17.17 30.23
C LYS A 229 -25.59 -18.51 30.86
N ARG A 230 -24.84 -19.57 30.55
CA ARG A 230 -25.02 -20.89 31.16
C ARG A 230 -24.82 -20.84 32.68
N TYR A 231 -23.78 -20.15 33.17
CA TYR A 231 -23.54 -20.01 34.61
C TYR A 231 -24.70 -19.32 35.34
N GLN A 232 -25.31 -18.31 34.73
CA GLN A 232 -26.51 -17.68 35.30
C GLN A 232 -27.68 -18.67 35.40
N SER A 233 -27.91 -19.48 34.35
CA SER A 233 -28.95 -20.51 34.35
C SER A 233 -28.72 -21.60 35.40
N GLU A 234 -27.49 -22.10 35.53
CA GLU A 234 -27.12 -23.10 36.55
C GLU A 234 -27.30 -22.54 37.97
N LEU A 235 -26.84 -21.31 38.23
CA LEU A 235 -27.06 -20.65 39.52
C LEU A 235 -28.54 -20.42 39.84
N HIS A 236 -29.35 -20.17 38.82
CA HIS A 236 -30.80 -20.08 38.98
C HIS A 236 -31.40 -21.43 39.37
N SER A 237 -31.02 -22.52 38.68
CA SER A 237 -31.46 -23.88 39.01
C SER A 237 -31.06 -24.29 40.43
N VAL A 238 -29.80 -24.06 40.82
CA VAL A 238 -29.32 -24.32 42.19
C VAL A 238 -30.14 -23.55 43.22
N GLY A 239 -30.48 -22.29 42.94
CA GLY A 239 -31.36 -21.50 43.81
C GLY A 239 -32.74 -22.13 43.99
N LEU A 240 -33.36 -22.64 42.92
CA LEU A 240 -34.65 -23.33 42.97
C LEU A 240 -34.58 -24.66 43.73
N ASP A 241 -33.52 -25.45 43.52
CA ASP A 241 -33.32 -26.73 44.20
C ASP A 241 -33.19 -26.56 45.72
N LEU A 242 -32.52 -25.47 46.15
CA LEU A 242 -32.39 -25.13 47.57
C LEU A 242 -33.75 -24.79 48.19
N MET A 243 -34.57 -23.99 47.50
CA MET A 243 -35.92 -23.67 47.94
C MET A 243 -36.79 -24.93 48.06
N GLN A 244 -36.73 -25.83 47.08
CA GLN A 244 -37.50 -27.08 47.10
C GLN A 244 -37.13 -27.98 48.30
N LYS A 245 -35.88 -27.94 48.76
CA LYS A 245 -35.39 -28.69 49.93
C LYS A 245 -35.72 -28.03 51.27
N GLY A 246 -36.46 -26.92 51.27
CA GLY A 246 -36.85 -26.21 52.49
C GLY A 246 -35.79 -25.25 53.04
N PHE A 247 -34.81 -24.87 52.21
CA PHE A 247 -33.89 -23.77 52.49
C PHE A 247 -34.41 -22.51 51.78
N ASP A 248 -35.52 -21.95 52.25
CA ASP A 248 -36.23 -20.81 51.66
C ASP A 248 -36.03 -19.49 52.43
N ASP A 249 -35.10 -19.45 53.39
CA ASP A 249 -34.73 -18.21 54.07
C ASP A 249 -33.93 -17.29 53.13
N PHE A 250 -34.64 -16.37 52.46
CA PHE A 250 -34.04 -15.36 51.58
C PHE A 250 -33.12 -14.37 52.31
N SER A 251 -33.09 -14.37 53.65
CA SER A 251 -32.10 -13.62 54.42
C SER A 251 -30.76 -14.36 54.57
N ASP A 252 -30.68 -15.61 54.12
CA ASP A 252 -29.47 -16.43 54.16
C ASP A 252 -28.34 -15.80 53.31
N LYS A 253 -27.13 -15.87 53.88
CA LYS A 253 -25.87 -15.47 53.24
C LYS A 253 -25.64 -16.24 51.93
N ILE A 254 -26.20 -17.44 51.78
CA ILE A 254 -26.09 -18.27 50.56
C ILE A 254 -26.84 -17.64 49.38
N PHE A 255 -28.12 -17.27 49.53
CA PHE A 255 -28.90 -16.63 48.46
C PHE A 255 -28.32 -15.29 48.04
N ARG A 256 -27.83 -14.49 49.00
CA ARG A 256 -27.12 -13.24 48.69
C ARG A 256 -25.88 -13.45 47.83
N ARG A 257 -25.10 -14.50 48.08
CA ARG A 257 -23.92 -14.85 47.26
C ARG A 257 -24.31 -15.32 45.85
N ILE A 258 -25.39 -16.10 45.73
CA ILE A 258 -25.92 -16.55 44.42
C ILE A 258 -26.34 -15.33 43.58
N GLU A 259 -27.05 -14.38 44.16
CA GLU A 259 -27.47 -13.16 43.46
C GLU A 259 -26.28 -12.27 43.05
N ILE A 260 -25.25 -12.15 43.89
CA ILE A 260 -24.01 -11.44 43.52
C ILE A 260 -23.36 -12.12 42.31
N LEU A 261 -23.17 -13.44 42.33
CA LEU A 261 -22.53 -14.17 41.22
C LEU A 261 -23.35 -14.11 39.92
N LYS A 262 -24.69 -14.19 40.02
CA LYS A 262 -25.56 -13.98 38.85
C LYS A 262 -25.37 -12.60 38.24
N LYS A 263 -25.32 -11.55 39.07
CA LYS A 263 -25.09 -10.18 38.61
C LYS A 263 -23.72 -10.02 37.95
N GLU A 264 -22.66 -10.57 38.57
CA GLU A 264 -21.31 -10.56 38.00
C GLU A 264 -21.26 -11.27 36.64
N PHE A 265 -21.89 -12.45 36.51
CA PHE A 265 -21.92 -13.16 35.23
C PHE A 265 -22.79 -12.48 34.18
N ALA A 266 -23.90 -11.83 34.58
CA ALA A 266 -24.71 -11.02 33.67
C ALA A 266 -23.92 -9.82 33.13
N GLU A 267 -23.13 -9.17 33.98
CA GLU A 267 -22.25 -8.08 33.58
C GLU A 267 -21.14 -8.57 32.63
N GLN A 268 -20.49 -9.70 32.94
CA GLN A 268 -19.49 -10.30 32.06
C GLN A 268 -20.07 -10.73 30.70
N GLU A 269 -21.26 -11.35 30.67
CA GLU A 269 -21.96 -11.68 29.42
C GLU A 269 -22.21 -10.41 28.60
N LYS A 270 -22.73 -9.36 29.25
CA LYS A 270 -23.00 -8.08 28.59
C LYS A 270 -21.73 -7.48 27.98
N THR A 271 -20.63 -7.43 28.74
CA THR A 271 -19.34 -6.94 28.24
C THR A 271 -18.84 -7.75 27.05
N LYS A 272 -19.00 -9.09 27.06
CA LYS A 272 -18.62 -9.93 25.91
C LYS A 272 -19.48 -9.63 24.67
N ARG A 273 -20.79 -9.44 24.83
CA ARG A 273 -21.68 -9.02 23.73
C ARG A 273 -21.34 -7.63 23.19
N GLU A 274 -20.97 -6.69 24.06
CA GLU A 274 -20.51 -5.36 23.66
C GLU A 274 -19.18 -5.44 22.89
N ASN A 275 -18.24 -6.28 23.32
CA ASN A 275 -16.98 -6.53 22.60
C ASN A 275 -17.22 -7.16 21.23
N LEU A 276 -18.19 -8.08 21.11
CA LEU A 276 -18.59 -8.69 19.83
C LEU A 276 -19.16 -7.64 18.88
N ALA A 277 -20.05 -6.77 19.36
CA ALA A 277 -20.60 -5.69 18.56
C ALA A 277 -19.49 -4.75 18.03
N ARG A 278 -18.54 -4.37 18.90
CA ARG A 278 -17.38 -3.55 18.50
C ARG A 278 -16.45 -4.26 17.52
N LEU A 279 -16.26 -5.57 17.64
CA LEU A 279 -15.47 -6.35 16.70
C LEU A 279 -16.11 -6.32 15.30
N ASN A 280 -17.43 -6.38 15.23
CA ASN A 280 -18.19 -6.39 13.97
C ASN A 280 -18.38 -5.00 13.33
N GLU A 281 -17.99 -3.92 14.01
CA GLU A 281 -17.97 -2.55 13.47
C GLU A 281 -16.67 -2.23 12.69
N VAL A 282 -15.67 -3.12 12.74
CA VAL A 282 -14.35 -2.96 12.10
C VAL A 282 -14.33 -3.62 10.73
#